data_AF-A0A2J6PV00-F1
#
_entry.id   AF-A0A2J6PV00-F1
#
_cell.length_a   1.000
_cell.length_b   1.000
_cell.length_c   1.000
_cell.angle_alpha   90.00
_cell.angle_beta   90.00
_cell.angle_gamma   90.00
#
_symmetry.space_group_name_H-M   'P 1'
#
loop_
_entity.id
_entity.type
_entity.pdbx_description
1 polymer ?
#
loop_
_entity_poly.entity_id
_entity_poly.type
_entity_poly.pdbx_seq_one_letter_code
_entity_poly.pdbx_strand_id
1 'polypeptide(L)'
;MKLPGAQRQPLGEVSPNQRSRVVSARDHGIHYPVIARMEQLNSQTCRSIVANAPHQVSCITPKRNGTPALLTEGDIRLIRRAITINPKITAQQLKVSCADHVSKKTIYRYLKKSGIQKWRAK
;
A
#
# COMPACT_ATOMS: atom_id res chain seq x y z
N MET A 1 0.77 -31.53 -12.89
CA MET A 1 -0.15 -31.42 -11.74
C MET A 1 0.63 -30.84 -10.56
N LYS A 2 0.17 -29.76 -9.91
CA LYS A 2 0.88 -29.15 -8.75
C LYS A 2 0.45 -29.83 -7.45
N LEU A 3 1.42 -30.27 -6.65
CA LEU A 3 1.21 -30.89 -5.35
C LEU A 3 0.54 -29.90 -4.37
N PRO A 4 -0.47 -30.32 -3.60
CA PRO A 4 -1.07 -29.49 -2.56
C PRO A 4 -0.04 -29.23 -1.44
N GLY A 5 0.20 -27.96 -1.11
CA GLY A 5 1.13 -27.56 -0.03
C GLY A 5 2.47 -26.97 -0.48
N ALA A 6 2.77 -26.93 -1.78
CA ALA A 6 3.95 -26.22 -2.27
C ALA A 6 3.84 -24.71 -1.94
N GLN A 7 4.85 -24.17 -1.24
CA GLN A 7 4.94 -22.73 -0.99
C GLN A 7 4.84 -22.00 -2.34
N ARG A 8 3.84 -21.13 -2.49
CA ARG A 8 3.75 -20.26 -3.66
C ARG A 8 5.00 -19.42 -3.64
N GLN A 9 5.84 -19.52 -4.68
CA GLN A 9 6.92 -18.56 -4.88
C GLN A 9 6.30 -17.16 -4.78
N PRO A 10 6.94 -16.23 -4.05
CA PRO A 10 6.48 -14.86 -4.03
C PRO A 10 6.29 -14.41 -5.48
N LEU A 11 5.19 -13.71 -5.77
CA LEU A 11 5.00 -13.04 -7.05
C LEU A 11 6.13 -12.01 -7.17
N GLY A 12 7.27 -12.45 -7.70
CA GLY A 12 8.49 -11.66 -7.79
C GLY A 12 8.18 -10.42 -8.61
N GLU A 13 8.19 -9.27 -7.96
CA GLU A 13 8.02 -8.02 -8.67
C GLU A 13 9.21 -7.86 -9.62
N VAL A 14 8.94 -7.75 -10.93
CA VAL A 14 9.98 -7.50 -11.93
C VAL A 14 10.69 -6.20 -11.54
N SER A 15 12.01 -6.21 -11.42
CA SER A 15 12.74 -5.01 -11.01
C SER A 15 12.56 -3.87 -12.02
N PRO A 16 12.60 -2.58 -11.59
CA PRO A 16 12.51 -1.45 -12.52
C PRO A 16 13.56 -1.51 -13.63
N ASN A 17 14.80 -1.90 -13.32
CA ASN A 17 15.87 -2.05 -14.32
C ASN A 17 15.54 -3.10 -15.39
N GLN A 18 14.98 -4.23 -14.96
CA GLN A 18 14.56 -5.28 -15.88
C GLN A 18 13.38 -4.83 -16.76
N ARG A 19 12.46 -4.02 -16.23
CA ARG A 19 11.39 -3.40 -17.03
C ARG A 19 11.93 -2.40 -18.04
N SER A 20 12.89 -1.56 -17.65
CA SER A 20 13.56 -0.64 -18.58
C SER A 20 14.22 -1.40 -19.74
N ARG A 21 14.94 -2.50 -19.46
CA ARG A 21 15.52 -3.33 -20.53
C ARG A 21 14.47 -3.93 -21.47
N VAL A 22 13.33 -4.38 -20.94
CA VAL A 22 12.21 -4.89 -21.75
C VAL A 22 11.64 -3.79 -22.67
N VAL A 23 11.40 -2.59 -22.13
CA VAL A 23 10.90 -1.44 -22.91
C VAL A 23 11.91 -1.05 -23.97
N SER A 24 13.18 -0.84 -23.60
CA SER A 24 14.22 -0.47 -24.55
C SER A 24 14.41 -1.53 -25.64
N ALA A 25 14.44 -2.83 -25.31
CA ALA A 25 14.52 -3.89 -26.30
C ALA A 25 13.33 -3.87 -27.28
N ARG A 26 12.14 -3.54 -26.78
CA ARG A 26 10.96 -3.41 -27.63
C ARG A 26 11.04 -2.19 -28.54
N ASP A 27 11.54 -1.06 -28.06
CA ASP A 27 11.73 0.15 -28.86
C ASP A 27 12.73 -0.08 -30.01
N HIS A 28 13.72 -0.97 -29.81
CA HIS A 28 14.64 -1.43 -30.86
C HIS A 28 14.04 -2.52 -31.78
N GLY A 29 12.74 -2.79 -31.69
CA GLY A 29 12.03 -3.72 -32.57
C GLY A 29 12.16 -5.21 -32.21
N ILE A 30 12.76 -5.57 -31.08
CA ILE A 30 12.93 -6.97 -30.69
C ILE A 30 11.56 -7.59 -30.36
N HIS A 31 11.38 -8.85 -30.77
CA HIS A 31 10.13 -9.58 -30.59
C HIS A 31 9.96 -10.13 -29.16
N TYR A 32 8.75 -10.09 -28.61
CA TYR A 32 8.46 -10.49 -27.23
C TYR A 32 9.00 -11.87 -26.81
N PRO A 33 8.92 -12.95 -27.63
CA PRO A 33 9.46 -14.26 -27.24
C PRO A 33 10.97 -14.25 -27.02
N VAL A 34 11.70 -13.39 -27.75
CA VAL A 34 13.15 -13.22 -27.62
C VAL A 34 13.47 -12.47 -26.33
N ILE A 35 12.78 -11.34 -26.09
CA ILE A 35 12.94 -10.54 -24.86
C ILE A 35 12.61 -11.39 -23.61
N ALA A 36 11.53 -12.17 -23.67
CA ALA A 36 11.11 -13.08 -22.61
C ALA A 36 12.21 -14.08 -22.24
N ARG A 37 12.90 -14.65 -23.24
CA ARG A 37 14.02 -15.56 -23.01
C ARG A 37 15.23 -14.85 -22.41
N MET A 38 15.57 -13.66 -22.92
CA MET A 38 16.73 -12.88 -22.44
C MET A 38 16.56 -12.44 -20.98
N GLU A 39 15.36 -11.95 -20.63
CA GLU A 39 15.06 -11.44 -19.29
C GLU A 39 14.48 -12.49 -18.35
N GLN A 40 14.37 -13.75 -18.78
CA GLN A 40 13.77 -14.86 -18.01
C GLN A 40 12.36 -14.54 -17.50
N LEU A 41 11.57 -13.85 -18.32
CA LEU A 41 10.18 -13.49 -18.06
C LEU A 41 9.23 -14.29 -18.95
N ASN A 42 7.95 -14.32 -18.59
CA ASN A 42 6.95 -14.83 -19.52
C ASN A 42 6.59 -13.73 -20.56
N SER A 43 6.22 -14.13 -21.78
CA SER A 43 5.87 -13.20 -22.86
C SER A 43 4.71 -12.26 -22.52
N GLN A 44 3.77 -12.72 -21.67
CA GLN A 44 2.64 -11.91 -21.24
C GLN A 44 3.07 -10.76 -20.33
N THR A 45 4.04 -11.00 -19.44
CA THR A 45 4.65 -10.02 -18.56
C THR A 45 5.38 -8.97 -19.38
N CYS A 46 6.14 -9.37 -20.40
CA CYS A 46 6.78 -8.42 -21.30
C CYS A 46 5.76 -7.52 -22.02
N ARG A 47 4.66 -8.09 -22.52
CA ARG A 47 3.56 -7.30 -23.12
C ARG A 47 2.95 -6.31 -22.13
N SER A 48 2.66 -6.77 -20.91
CA SER A 48 2.12 -5.90 -19.85
C SER A 48 3.09 -4.79 -19.45
N ILE A 49 4.40 -5.05 -19.41
CA ILE A 49 5.41 -4.03 -19.12
C ILE A 49 5.39 -2.95 -20.19
N VAL A 50 5.45 -3.32 -21.47
CA VAL A 50 5.43 -2.36 -22.59
C VAL A 50 4.12 -1.58 -22.63
N ALA A 51 2.97 -2.23 -22.42
CA ALA A 51 1.67 -1.57 -22.40
C ALA A 51 1.54 -0.54 -21.26
N ASN A 52 2.17 -0.79 -20.11
CA ASN A 52 2.11 0.11 -18.96
C ASN A 52 3.22 1.18 -18.94
N ALA A 53 4.28 1.02 -19.74
CA ALA A 53 5.39 1.95 -19.83
C ALA A 53 4.98 3.43 -20.01
N PRO A 54 4.03 3.79 -20.90
CA PRO A 54 3.63 5.19 -21.06
C PRO A 54 2.90 5.78 -19.83
N HIS A 55 2.42 4.94 -18.92
CA HIS A 55 1.72 5.36 -17.70
C HIS A 55 2.63 5.35 -16.46
N GLN A 56 3.89 4.91 -16.59
CA GLN A 56 4.84 4.79 -15.49
C GLN A 56 5.99 5.77 -15.64
N VAL A 57 6.35 6.43 -14.54
CA VAL A 57 7.61 7.20 -14.47
C VAL A 57 8.73 6.24 -14.11
N SER A 58 9.80 6.22 -14.93
CA SER A 58 11.00 5.40 -14.70
C SER A 58 10.75 3.89 -14.58
N CYS A 59 9.72 3.36 -15.26
CA CYS A 59 9.32 1.95 -15.19
C CYS A 59 9.03 1.45 -13.76
N ILE A 60 8.63 2.34 -12.84
CA ILE A 60 8.25 1.99 -11.47
C ILE A 60 6.74 1.76 -11.42
N THR A 61 6.32 0.64 -10.84
CA THR A 61 4.90 0.35 -10.64
C THR A 61 4.41 1.19 -9.48
N PRO A 62 3.33 1.98 -9.64
CA PRO A 62 2.75 2.69 -8.51
C PRO A 62 2.28 1.69 -7.46
N LYS A 63 2.56 1.98 -6.19
CA LYS A 63 2.06 1.17 -5.08
C LYS A 63 0.52 1.17 -5.14
N ARG A 64 -0.08 -0.01 -4.92
CA ARG A 64 -1.54 -0.11 -4.84
C ARG A 64 -2.02 0.75 -3.68
N ASN A 65 -3.01 1.62 -3.95
CA ASN A 65 -3.69 2.33 -2.88
C ASN A 65 -4.36 1.31 -1.96
N GLY A 66 -4.05 1.41 -0.67
CA GLY A 66 -4.69 0.59 0.35
C GLY A 66 -6.14 1.01 0.56
N THR A 67 -6.88 0.19 1.30
CA THR A 67 -8.22 0.54 1.78
C THR A 67 -8.16 1.87 2.54
N PRO A 68 -9.14 2.78 2.33
CA PRO A 68 -9.21 4.03 3.09
C PRO A 68 -9.24 3.76 4.60
N ALA A 69 -8.69 4.69 5.37
CA ALA A 69 -8.72 4.59 6.82
C ALA A 69 -10.16 4.65 7.33
N LEU A 70 -10.47 3.85 8.36
CA LEU A 70 -11.79 3.85 9.01
C LEU A 70 -12.07 5.16 9.77
N LEU A 71 -11.03 5.88 10.19
CA LEU A 71 -11.17 7.20 10.80
C LEU A 71 -11.06 8.24 9.70
N THR A 72 -12.07 9.09 9.59
CA THR A 72 -12.05 10.23 8.68
C THR A 72 -11.15 11.34 9.24
N GLU A 73 -10.73 12.28 8.38
CA GLU A 73 -10.01 13.48 8.82
C GLU A 73 -10.84 14.34 9.79
N GLY A 74 -12.17 14.30 9.68
CA GLY A 74 -13.10 14.94 10.61
C GLY A 74 -13.00 14.32 12.01
N ASP A 75 -13.09 12.99 12.09
CA ASP A 75 -12.98 12.27 13.37
C ASP A 75 -11.62 12.54 14.03
N ILE A 76 -10.55 12.53 13.24
CA ILE A 76 -9.19 12.82 13.70
C ILE A 76 -9.11 14.21 14.34
N ARG A 77 -9.73 15.22 13.70
CA ARG A 77 -9.77 16.59 14.22
C ARG A 77 -10.55 16.66 15.54
N LEU A 78 -11.70 15.99 15.61
CA LEU A 78 -12.51 15.93 16.83
C LEU A 78 -11.77 15.23 17.98
N ILE A 79 -11.11 14.10 17.71
CA ILE A 79 -10.31 13.36 18.69
C ILE A 79 -9.20 14.25 19.25
N ARG A 80 -8.44 14.94 18.39
CA ARG A 80 -7.38 15.86 18.82
C ARG A 80 -7.93 16.98 19.69
N ARG A 81 -9.02 17.63 19.26
CA ARG A 81 -9.68 18.69 20.02
C ARG A 81 -10.17 18.20 21.39
N ALA A 82 -10.78 17.03 21.44
CA ALA A 82 -11.28 16.44 22.69
C ALA A 82 -10.14 16.14 23.68
N ILE A 83 -9.00 15.66 23.18
CA ILE A 83 -7.80 15.43 24.01
C ILE A 83 -7.21 16.75 24.54
N THR A 84 -7.15 17.79 23.70
CA THR A 84 -6.67 19.12 24.12
C THR A 84 -7.56 19.75 25.19
N ILE A 85 -8.88 19.64 25.05
CA ILE A 85 -9.86 20.17 26.01
C ILE A 85 -9.82 19.37 27.32
N ASN A 86 -9.78 18.04 27.23
CA ASN A 86 -9.77 17.16 28.39
C ASN A 86 -8.69 16.08 28.24
N PRO A 87 -7.48 16.29 28.78
CA PRO A 87 -6.39 15.33 28.64
C PRO A 87 -6.67 14.00 29.35
N LYS A 88 -7.59 13.96 30.33
CA LYS A 88 -7.96 12.74 31.06
C LYS A 88 -8.99 11.88 30.31
N ILE A 89 -9.47 12.32 29.14
CA ILE A 89 -10.48 11.59 28.36
C ILE A 89 -10.02 10.17 28.00
N THR A 90 -10.93 9.23 28.15
CA THR A 90 -10.68 7.82 27.85
C THR A 90 -10.90 7.50 26.39
N ALA A 91 -10.25 6.43 25.89
CA ALA A 91 -10.48 5.96 24.51
C ALA A 91 -11.93 5.51 24.27
N GLN A 92 -12.63 5.07 25.32
CA GLN A 92 -14.05 4.73 25.24
C GLN A 92 -14.90 6.00 25.05
N GLN A 93 -14.61 7.04 25.82
CA GLN A 93 -15.29 8.33 25.68
C GLN A 93 -15.03 8.95 24.31
N LEU A 94 -13.78 8.93 23.83
CA LEU A 94 -13.43 9.38 22.48
C LEU A 94 -14.20 8.64 21.39
N LYS A 95 -14.43 7.33 21.55
CA LYS A 95 -15.28 6.56 20.64
C LYS A 95 -16.68 7.14 20.61
N VAL A 96 -17.33 7.22 21.77
CA VAL A 96 -18.73 7.65 21.86
C VAL A 96 -18.90 9.10 21.38
N SER A 97 -17.96 10.00 21.68
CA SER A 97 -18.09 11.42 21.37
C SER A 97 -17.64 11.83 19.98
N CYS A 98 -16.67 11.12 19.38
CA CYS A 98 -16.00 11.60 18.17
C CYS A 98 -16.07 10.61 17.00
N ALA A 99 -16.18 9.30 17.25
CA ALA A 99 -16.12 8.28 16.22
C ALA A 99 -16.83 7.00 16.67
N ASP A 100 -18.16 7.05 16.76
CA ASP A 100 -19.02 5.99 17.29
C ASP A 100 -19.05 4.73 16.40
N HIS A 101 -18.92 4.95 15.09
CA HIS A 101 -18.89 3.98 14.01
C HIS A 101 -17.61 3.14 13.96
N VAL A 102 -16.52 3.56 14.61
CA VAL A 102 -15.27 2.78 14.66
C VAL A 102 -15.12 1.98 15.95
N SER A 103 -14.37 0.89 15.88
CA SER A 103 -14.02 0.13 17.09
C SER A 103 -13.09 0.93 18.02
N LYS A 104 -13.19 0.69 19.35
CA LYS A 104 -12.25 1.22 20.35
C LYS A 104 -10.79 0.90 19.99
N LYS A 105 -10.55 -0.29 19.41
CA LYS A 105 -9.21 -0.75 18.97
C LYS A 105 -8.66 0.10 17.82
N THR A 106 -9.52 0.60 16.92
CA THR A 106 -9.14 1.52 15.84
C THR A 106 -8.63 2.84 16.41
N ILE A 107 -9.32 3.40 17.41
CA ILE A 107 -8.90 4.62 18.09
C ILE A 107 -7.55 4.41 18.79
N TYR A 108 -7.37 3.31 19.51
CA TYR A 108 -6.06 2.99 20.10
C TYR A 108 -4.95 2.87 19.06
N ARG A 109 -5.21 2.22 17.92
CA ARG A 109 -4.25 2.09 16.84
C ARG A 109 -3.86 3.46 16.27
N TYR A 110 -4.84 4.34 16.08
CA TYR A 110 -4.60 5.71 15.65
C TYR A 110 -3.74 6.49 16.66
N LEU A 111 -4.08 6.44 17.95
CA LEU A 111 -3.36 7.13 19.01
C LEU A 111 -1.92 6.63 19.12
N LYS A 112 -1.72 5.30 19.03
CA LYS A 112 -0.40 4.66 19.00
C LYS A 112 0.42 5.14 17.79
N LYS A 113 -0.17 5.12 16.60
CA LYS A 113 0.46 5.56 15.34
C LYS A 113 0.83 7.05 15.37
N SER A 114 0.03 7.86 16.03
CA SER A 114 0.22 9.31 16.13
C SER A 114 1.16 9.74 17.26
N GLY A 115 1.74 8.81 18.02
CA GLY A 115 2.62 9.12 19.16
C GLY A 115 1.89 9.61 20.42
N ILE A 116 0.55 9.63 20.40
CA ILE A 116 -0.31 10.10 21.49
C ILE A 116 -0.59 8.90 22.40
N GLN A 117 0.40 8.43 23.17
CA GLN A 117 0.24 7.25 24.04
C GLN A 117 0.09 7.62 25.52
N LYS A 118 0.73 8.72 25.95
CA LYS A 118 0.73 9.22 27.33
C LYS A 118 0.02 10.57 27.45
N TRP A 119 -1.06 10.78 26.70
CA TRP A 119 -1.77 12.06 26.68
C TRP A 119 -2.55 12.34 27.97
N ARG A 120 -2.84 11.28 28.73
CA ARG A 120 -3.40 11.42 30.06
C ARG A 120 -2.32 11.96 30.97
N ALA A 121 -2.38 13.28 31.21
CA ALA A 121 -1.62 13.92 32.26
C ALA A 121 -1.88 13.19 33.59
N LYS A 122 -0.81 12.91 34.33
CA LYS A 122 -0.90 12.44 35.72
C LYS A 122 -1.62 13.52 36.55
#